data_AF-A0A2T3W768-F1
#
_entry.id   AF-A0A2T3W768-F1
#
_cell.length_a   1.000
_cell.length_b   1.000
_cell.length_c   1.000
_cell.angle_alpha   90.00
_cell.angle_beta   90.00
_cell.angle_gamma   90.00
#
_symmetry.space_group_name_H-M   'P 1'
#
loop_
_entity.id
_entity.type
_entity.pdbx_description
1 polymer ?
#
loop_
_entity_poly.entity_id
_entity_poly.type
_entity_poly.pdbx_seq_one_letter_code
_entity_poly.pdbx_strand_id
1 'polypeptide(L)'
;MSRKGPQNRHVRPPAAAPVTFQAGCGREWSLPSAEPDLAYTEQAFPECPGCLHRVEPEGTLPFCTLRPVGTAHPFAALSGLSWPED
;
A
#
# COMPACT_ATOMS: atom_id res chain seq x y z
N MET A 1 2.13 -39.97 -37.70
CA MET A 1 1.36 -40.01 -36.43
C MET A 1 1.97 -38.99 -35.45
N SER A 2 1.64 -37.70 -35.55
CA SER A 2 2.25 -36.66 -34.70
C SER A 2 1.46 -36.49 -33.40
N ARG A 3 2.09 -36.82 -32.28
CA ARG A 3 1.52 -36.66 -30.93
C ARG A 3 1.58 -35.18 -30.54
N LYS A 4 0.42 -34.51 -30.42
CA LYS A 4 0.29 -33.17 -29.81
C LYS A 4 0.59 -33.30 -28.31
N GLY A 5 1.64 -32.63 -27.85
CA GLY A 5 1.95 -32.50 -26.42
C GLY A 5 0.90 -31.63 -25.69
N PRO A 6 0.70 -31.84 -24.38
CA PRO A 6 -0.30 -31.10 -23.62
C PRO A 6 0.17 -29.65 -23.42
N GLN A 7 -0.64 -28.72 -23.93
CA GLN A 7 -0.44 -27.29 -23.78
C GLN A 7 -0.59 -26.92 -22.31
N ASN A 8 0.50 -26.50 -21.67
CA ASN A 8 0.52 -26.07 -20.27
C ASN A 8 -0.30 -24.76 -20.15
N ARG A 9 -1.57 -24.88 -19.72
CA ARG A 9 -2.40 -23.72 -19.40
C ARG A 9 -1.84 -23.10 -18.13
N HIS A 10 -1.09 -22.00 -18.26
CA HIS A 10 -0.81 -21.12 -17.15
C HIS A 10 -2.13 -20.59 -16.59
N VAL A 11 -2.58 -21.16 -15.47
CA VAL A 11 -3.68 -20.63 -14.68
C VAL A 11 -3.19 -19.30 -14.10
N ARG A 12 -3.71 -18.19 -14.64
CA ARG A 12 -3.49 -16.87 -14.05
C ARG A 12 -4.08 -16.90 -12.64
N PRO A 13 -3.33 -16.52 -11.59
CA PRO A 13 -3.89 -16.39 -10.25
C PRO A 13 -5.14 -15.50 -10.29
N PRO A 14 -6.18 -15.79 -9.50
CA PRO A 14 -7.35 -14.92 -9.42
C PRO A 14 -6.88 -13.51 -9.07
N ALA A 15 -7.41 -12.51 -9.79
CA ALA A 15 -7.14 -11.12 -9.48
C ALA A 15 -7.58 -10.85 -8.03
N ALA A 16 -6.73 -10.20 -7.24
CA ALA A 16 -7.06 -9.82 -5.88
C ALA A 16 -8.35 -8.96 -5.88
N ALA A 17 -9.20 -9.16 -4.87
CA ALA A 17 -10.38 -8.32 -4.71
C ALA A 17 -9.94 -6.84 -4.56
N PRO A 18 -10.73 -5.88 -5.08
CA PRO A 18 -10.42 -4.48 -4.91
C PRO A 18 -10.47 -4.11 -3.42
N VAL A 19 -9.41 -3.45 -2.95
CA VAL A 19 -9.28 -2.90 -1.60
C VAL A 19 -9.14 -1.39 -1.71
N THR A 20 -9.82 -0.66 -0.83
CA THR A 20 -9.65 0.80 -0.73
C THR A 20 -8.43 1.10 0.12
N PHE A 21 -7.47 1.81 -0.46
CA PHE A 21 -6.28 2.30 0.23
C PHE A 21 -6.38 3.80 0.44
N GLN A 22 -5.87 4.29 1.56
CA GLN A 22 -5.80 5.69 1.92
C GLN A 22 -4.34 6.13 2.15
N ALA A 23 -3.97 7.26 1.57
CA ALA A 23 -2.72 7.95 1.88
C ALA A 23 -2.85 8.75 3.19
N GLY A 24 -1.74 9.07 3.84
CA GLY A 24 -1.75 9.93 5.03
C GLY A 24 -2.32 11.35 4.81
N CYS A 25 -2.42 11.83 3.57
CA CYS A 25 -3.13 13.08 3.25
C CYS A 25 -4.66 12.93 3.11
N GLY A 26 -5.19 11.72 3.29
CA GLY A 26 -6.62 11.40 3.20
C GLY A 26 -7.11 11.02 1.79
N ARG A 27 -6.25 11.05 0.77
CA ARG A 27 -6.58 10.60 -0.59
C ARG A 27 -6.80 9.08 -0.62
N GLU A 28 -7.77 8.63 -1.41
CA GLU A 28 -8.18 7.23 -1.47
C GLU A 28 -8.19 6.69 -2.89
N TRP A 29 -7.85 5.40 -3.02
CA TRP A 29 -7.89 4.65 -4.28
C TRP A 29 -8.42 3.24 -4.04
N SER A 30 -9.20 2.72 -4.97
CA SER A 30 -9.59 1.31 -4.98
C SER A 30 -8.70 0.53 -5.95
N LEU A 31 -7.85 -0.34 -5.41
CA LEU A 31 -6.85 -1.10 -6.16
C LEU A 31 -6.98 -2.60 -5.87
N PRO A 32 -6.89 -3.49 -6.89
CA PRO A 32 -6.82 -4.93 -6.67
C PRO A 32 -5.43 -5.32 -6.17
N SER A 33 -5.23 -5.31 -4.86
CA SER A 33 -3.96 -5.67 -4.22
C SER A 33 -4.20 -6.47 -2.95
N ALA A 34 -3.30 -7.42 -2.68
CA ALA A 34 -3.26 -8.17 -1.43
C ALA A 34 -2.16 -7.65 -0.47
N GLU A 35 -1.38 -6.65 -0.90
CA GLU A 35 -0.30 -6.09 -0.09
C GLU A 35 -0.84 -5.27 1.09
N PRO A 36 -0.19 -5.32 2.25
CA PRO A 36 -0.60 -4.57 3.43
C PRO A 36 -0.37 -3.06 3.29
N ASP A 37 0.59 -2.65 2.47
CA ASP A 37 0.96 -1.27 2.20
C ASP A 37 1.42 -1.13 0.75
N LEU A 38 1.17 0.02 0.13
CA LEU A 38 1.65 0.34 -1.22
C LEU A 38 2.40 1.67 -1.23
N ALA A 39 3.40 1.80 -2.11
CA ALA A 39 4.12 3.05 -2.32
C ALA A 39 3.50 3.85 -3.47
N TYR A 40 3.00 5.04 -3.19
CA TYR A 40 2.53 6.01 -4.17
C TYR A 40 3.66 6.98 -4.55
N THR A 41 4.32 6.70 -5.67
CA THR A 41 5.46 7.49 -6.15
C THR A 41 5.05 8.66 -7.03
N GLU A 42 3.88 8.60 -7.69
CA GLU A 42 3.47 9.61 -8.67
C GLU A 42 3.27 11.00 -8.06
N GLN A 43 2.82 11.09 -6.80
CA GLN A 43 2.65 12.35 -6.06
C GLN A 43 1.97 13.47 -6.88
N ALA A 44 0.98 13.11 -7.69
CA ALA A 44 0.39 14.01 -8.68
C ALA A 44 -0.48 15.13 -8.08
N PHE A 45 -0.68 15.12 -6.76
CA PHE A 45 -1.52 16.08 -6.06
C PHE A 45 -0.70 17.25 -5.54
N PRO A 46 -1.21 18.50 -5.64
CA PRO A 46 -0.48 19.70 -5.23
C PRO A 46 -0.14 19.75 -3.74
N GLU A 47 -0.88 19.02 -2.89
CA GLU A 47 -0.61 18.90 -1.46
C GLU A 47 0.52 17.91 -1.11
N CYS A 48 0.92 17.03 -2.03
CA CYS A 48 1.92 15.98 -1.75
C CYS A 48 3.26 16.53 -1.24
N PRO A 49 3.84 17.61 -1.78
CA PRO A 49 5.13 18.15 -1.31
C PRO A 49 5.11 18.59 0.16
N GLY A 50 3.96 19.02 0.69
CA GLY A 50 3.79 19.48 2.08
C GLY A 50 3.21 18.43 3.03
N CYS A 51 3.00 17.20 2.56
CA CYS A 51 2.39 16.17 3.38
C CYS A 51 3.38 15.64 4.43
N LEU A 52 2.99 15.68 5.71
CA LEU A 52 3.80 15.12 6.81
C LEU A 52 4.02 13.60 6.72
N HIS A 53 3.24 12.92 5.87
CA HIS A 53 3.33 11.49 5.62
C HIS A 53 4.14 11.15 4.37
N ARG A 54 4.76 12.16 3.71
CA ARG A 54 5.68 11.96 2.60
C ARG A 54 7.01 11.45 3.13
N VAL A 55 7.52 10.37 2.55
CA VAL A 55 8.80 9.77 2.91
C VAL A 55 9.85 10.21 1.88
N GLU A 56 10.98 10.73 2.35
CA GLU A 56 12.11 11.18 1.53
C GLU A 56 13.35 10.30 1.79
N PRO A 57 13.40 9.10 1.20
CA PRO A 57 14.54 8.20 1.36
C PRO A 57 15.78 8.73 0.62
N GLU A 58 16.96 8.47 1.17
CA GLU A 58 18.22 8.84 0.53
C GLU A 58 18.44 8.05 -0.77
N GLY A 59 18.82 8.75 -1.85
CA GLY A 59 19.19 8.13 -3.13
C GLY A 59 18.03 7.61 -3.99
N THR A 60 16.78 7.88 -3.62
CA THR A 60 15.59 7.45 -4.37
C THR A 60 14.52 8.55 -4.39
N LEU A 61 13.50 8.37 -5.24
CA LEU A 61 12.38 9.29 -5.31
C LEU A 61 11.55 9.25 -4.02
N PRO A 62 11.00 10.40 -3.62
CA PRO A 62 10.04 10.49 -2.53
C PRO A 62 8.76 9.71 -2.86
N PHE A 63 8.05 9.24 -1.85
CA PHE A 63 6.76 8.57 -2.03
C PHE A 63 5.86 8.75 -0.81
N CYS A 64 4.56 8.50 -0.99
CA CYS A 64 3.62 8.37 0.12
C CYS A 64 3.24 6.90 0.32
N THR A 65 3.08 6.46 1.57
CA THR A 65 2.55 5.12 1.87
C THR A 65 1.02 5.12 1.82
N LEU A 66 0.46 4.16 1.10
CA LEU A 66 -0.98 3.89 1.03
C LEU A 66 -1.31 2.68 1.91
N ARG A 67 -2.29 2.81 2.79
CA ARG A 67 -2.71 1.76 3.73
C ARG A 67 -4.17 1.37 3.48
N PRO A 68 -4.55 0.07 3.56
CA PRO A 68 -5.95 -0.33 3.47
C PRO A 68 -6.81 0.39 4.51
N VAL A 69 -7.92 0.95 4.06
CA VAL A 69 -8.91 1.60 4.92
C VAL A 69 -9.51 0.56 5.87
N GLY A 70 -9.65 0.93 7.14
CA GLY A 70 -10.20 0.05 8.18
C GLY A 70 -9.21 -0.96 8.76
N THR A 71 -7.95 -1.00 8.28
CA THR A 71 -6.90 -1.76 8.96
C THR A 71 -6.38 -0.97 10.15
N ALA A 72 -6.45 -1.56 11.34
CA ALA A 72 -5.87 -0.97 12.54
C ALA A 72 -4.36 -0.74 12.33
N HIS A 73 -3.86 0.44 12.72
CA HIS A 73 -2.42 0.69 12.68
C HIS A 73 -1.69 -0.31 13.59
N PRO A 74 -0.53 -0.85 13.17
CA PRO A 74 0.19 -1.86 13.94
C PRO A 74 0.62 -1.37 15.33
N PHE A 75 0.72 -0.04 15.51
CA PHE A 75 1.01 0.61 16.79
C PHE A 75 -0.23 1.13 17.53
N ALA A 76 -1.45 0.86 17.06
CA ALA A 76 -2.67 1.32 17.73
C ALA A 76 -2.77 0.80 19.17
N ALA A 77 -2.18 -0.37 19.45
CA ALA A 77 -2.06 -0.92 20.80
C ALA A 77 -1.20 -0.06 21.74
N LEU A 78 -0.33 0.80 21.21
CA LEU A 78 0.56 1.65 22.01
C LEU A 78 -0.10 2.96 22.47
N SER A 79 -1.24 3.35 21.91
CA SER A 79 -1.93 4.61 22.24
C SER A 79 -2.39 4.73 23.70
N GLY A 80 -2.39 3.62 24.45
CA GLY A 80 -2.72 3.58 25.88
C GLY A 80 -1.52 3.55 26.83
N LEU A 81 -0.29 3.62 26.34
CA LEU A 81 0.89 3.63 27.22
C LEU A 81 1.05 5.00 27.90
N SER A 82 1.02 4.98 29.23
CA SER A 82 1.44 6.09 30.08
C SER A 82 2.93 5.93 30.38
N TRP A 83 3.74 6.94 30.07
CA TRP A 83 5.14 6.96 30.48
C TRP A 83 5.22 7.33 31.97
N PRO A 84 6.01 6.64 32.80
CA PRO A 84 6.27 7.10 34.15
C PRO A 84 7.05 8.42 34.11
N GLU A 85 6.58 9.40 34.85
CA GLU A 85 7.30 10.67 35.07
C GLU A 85 8.41 10.44 36.11
N ASP A 86 9.64 10.87 35.81
CA ASP A 86 10.77 10.94 36.75
C ASP A 86 10.90 12.37 37.28
#